data_AF-A0A7V1BUC0-F1
#
_entry.id   AF-A0A7V1BUC0-F1
#
_cell.length_a   1.000
_cell.length_b   1.000
_cell.length_c   1.000
_cell.angle_alpha   90.00
_cell.angle_beta   90.00
_cell.angle_gamma   90.00
#
_symmetry.space_group_name_H-M   'P 1'
#
loop_
_entity.id
_entity.type
_entity.pdbx_description
1 polymer ?
#
loop_
_entity_poly.entity_id
_entity_poly.type
_entity_poly.pdbx_seq_one_letter_code
_entity_poly.pdbx_strand_id
1 'polypeptide(L)'
;MESTSFAIPVSPGKTDEARLIFSESMGKRRVELAESCNRNGITHEFAWIQKSTRGGDLLILHLEAEDIGLAMGRWAAADSPYDTWLKEQLFYVTGIDFTKAEDIPPLPDVLCSLQVDAVAHAIPVASASPVVEGKADQLRAWFEELKGPRVDELRNYLERGGLARETWYLQTSPGDDTLITFALVEDPDKSFRGFTRSEHRFDTWMKEKLLEFTGIDYNAPKTGPEPEIHRAELILDWHHDFQAVV
;
A
#
# COMPACT_ATOMS: atom_id res chain seq x y z
N MET A 1 -10.02 -13.07 -4.82
CA MET A 1 -8.64 -12.58 -4.78
C MET A 1 -8.45 -11.91 -3.44
N GLU A 2 -7.45 -12.35 -2.69
CA GLU A 2 -6.99 -11.69 -1.49
C GLU A 2 -5.92 -10.66 -1.84
N SER A 3 -5.67 -9.72 -0.93
CA SER A 3 -4.57 -8.77 -1.06
C SER A 3 -4.01 -8.40 0.30
N THR A 4 -2.75 -7.97 0.31
CA THR A 4 -2.11 -7.38 1.48
C THR A 4 -1.31 -6.16 1.08
N SER A 5 -1.26 -5.15 1.95
CA SER A 5 -0.26 -4.08 1.87
C SER A 5 0.42 -3.89 3.19
N PHE A 6 1.75 -3.84 3.15
CA PHE A 6 2.59 -3.60 4.32
C PHE A 6 3.68 -2.58 3.98
N ALA A 7 4.16 -1.88 5.00
CA ALA A 7 5.16 -0.82 4.88
C ALA A 7 6.35 -1.12 5.78
N ILE A 8 7.56 -1.07 5.22
CA ILE A 8 8.81 -1.40 5.92
C ILE A 8 9.75 -0.19 5.84
N PRO A 9 10.41 0.20 6.95
CA PRO A 9 11.45 1.22 6.90
C PRO A 9 12.60 0.84 5.96
N VAL A 10 12.98 1.76 5.09
CA VAL A 10 14.23 1.66 4.35
C VAL A 10 15.37 2.11 5.26
N SER A 11 16.45 1.33 5.29
CA SER A 11 17.65 1.67 6.06
C SER A 11 18.21 3.03 5.64
N PRO A 12 18.77 3.82 6.58
CA PRO A 12 19.30 5.14 6.27
C PRO A 12 20.28 5.15 5.10
N GLY A 13 20.02 6.01 4.11
CA GLY A 13 20.85 6.17 2.92
C GLY A 13 20.69 5.08 1.87
N LYS A 14 19.72 4.16 2.01
CA LYS A 14 19.51 3.04 1.06
C LYS A 14 18.33 3.22 0.10
N THR A 15 17.74 4.41 0.05
CA THR A 15 16.53 4.67 -0.76
C THR A 15 16.77 4.51 -2.25
N ASP A 16 17.92 4.96 -2.76
CA ASP A 16 18.24 4.83 -4.18
C ASP A 16 18.54 3.36 -4.54
N GLU A 17 19.18 2.61 -3.65
CA GLU A 17 19.36 1.17 -3.81
C GLU A 17 18.03 0.44 -3.82
N ALA A 18 17.07 0.82 -2.96
CA ALA A 18 15.71 0.28 -3.00
C ALA A 18 15.07 0.51 -4.40
N ARG A 19 15.16 1.72 -4.96
CA ARG A 19 14.69 1.99 -6.33
C ARG A 19 15.38 1.11 -7.38
N LEU A 20 16.70 0.96 -7.27
CA LEU A 20 17.50 0.19 -8.23
C LEU A 20 17.13 -1.29 -8.23
N ILE A 21 16.80 -1.88 -7.07
CA ILE A 21 16.38 -3.29 -6.97
C ILE A 21 15.13 -3.54 -7.83
N PHE A 22 14.12 -2.70 -7.69
CA PHE A 22 12.86 -2.86 -8.44
C PHE A 22 13.00 -2.45 -9.91
N SER A 23 13.85 -1.46 -10.22
CA SER A 23 14.24 -1.15 -11.60
C SER A 23 14.96 -2.34 -12.28
N GLU A 24 15.85 -3.02 -11.56
CA GLU A 24 16.52 -4.23 -12.05
C GLU A 24 15.54 -5.40 -12.24
N SER A 25 14.61 -5.58 -11.30
CA SER A 25 13.50 -6.55 -11.39
C SER A 25 12.64 -6.33 -12.63
N MET A 26 12.25 -5.09 -12.92
CA MET A 26 11.43 -4.75 -14.11
C MET A 26 12.23 -4.65 -15.41
N GLY A 27 13.55 -4.55 -15.31
CA GLY A 27 14.46 -4.48 -16.45
C GLY A 27 15.04 -5.85 -16.80
N LYS A 28 16.33 -6.03 -16.53
CA LYS A 28 17.08 -7.23 -16.95
C LYS A 28 16.60 -8.53 -16.29
N ARG A 29 15.87 -8.46 -15.16
CA ARG A 29 15.34 -9.64 -14.45
C ARG A 29 13.83 -9.85 -14.62
N ARG A 30 13.18 -9.15 -15.55
CA ARG A 30 11.71 -9.16 -15.71
C ARG A 30 11.12 -10.55 -15.92
N VAL A 31 11.83 -11.42 -16.65
CA VAL A 31 11.42 -12.82 -16.86
C VAL A 31 11.48 -13.60 -15.56
N GLU A 32 12.57 -13.45 -14.79
CA GLU A 32 12.74 -14.14 -13.51
C GLU A 32 11.71 -13.67 -12.46
N LEU A 33 11.42 -12.35 -12.42
CA LEU A 33 10.33 -11.79 -11.62
C LEU A 33 9.00 -12.46 -11.97
N ALA A 34 8.63 -12.50 -13.26
CA ALA A 34 7.37 -13.10 -13.69
C ALA A 34 7.30 -14.60 -13.36
N GLU A 35 8.40 -15.34 -13.51
CA GLU A 35 8.48 -16.75 -13.12
C GLU A 35 8.31 -16.95 -11.61
N SER A 36 8.92 -16.07 -10.79
CA SER A 36 8.75 -16.09 -9.33
C SER A 36 7.32 -15.81 -8.93
N CYS A 37 6.73 -14.71 -9.38
CA CYS A 37 5.35 -14.34 -9.05
C CYS A 37 4.37 -15.46 -9.46
N ASN A 38 4.51 -16.01 -10.67
CA ASN A 38 3.67 -17.12 -11.14
C ASN A 38 3.81 -18.38 -10.29
N ARG A 39 5.03 -18.76 -9.92
CA ARG A 39 5.29 -19.94 -9.08
C ARG A 39 4.65 -19.79 -7.70
N ASN A 40 4.65 -18.57 -7.17
CA ASN A 40 4.10 -18.24 -5.87
C ASN A 40 2.58 -18.00 -5.91
N GLY A 41 1.99 -17.82 -7.09
CA GLY A 41 0.56 -17.53 -7.27
C GLY A 41 0.19 -16.06 -7.08
N ILE A 42 1.18 -15.16 -7.16
CA ILE A 42 1.00 -13.72 -7.11
C ILE A 42 0.48 -13.26 -8.47
N THR A 43 -0.61 -12.50 -8.47
CA THR A 43 -1.27 -11.96 -9.68
C THR A 43 -0.94 -10.50 -9.91
N HIS A 44 -0.72 -9.74 -8.84
CA HIS A 44 -0.23 -8.36 -8.87
C HIS A 44 0.81 -8.16 -7.78
N GLU A 45 1.86 -7.43 -8.12
CA GLU A 45 2.85 -6.94 -7.17
C GLU A 45 3.17 -5.49 -7.49
N PHE A 46 2.99 -4.63 -6.49
CA PHE A 46 3.33 -3.22 -6.57
C PHE A 46 4.28 -2.85 -5.44
N ALA A 47 5.19 -1.93 -5.73
CA ALA A 47 6.06 -1.35 -4.72
C ALA A 47 6.14 0.16 -4.88
N TRP A 48 6.14 0.86 -3.73
CA TRP A 48 6.32 2.30 -3.69
C TRP A 48 7.39 2.71 -2.67
N ILE A 49 8.03 3.86 -2.92
CA ILE A 49 8.81 4.57 -1.91
C ILE A 49 8.01 5.75 -1.39
N GLN A 50 7.84 5.84 -0.07
CA GLN A 50 7.16 6.95 0.58
C GLN A 50 8.06 7.58 1.64
N LYS A 51 8.25 8.89 1.59
CA LYS A 51 8.85 9.62 2.72
C LYS A 51 7.94 9.49 3.95
N SER A 52 8.53 9.26 5.12
CA SER A 52 7.80 9.19 6.38
C SER A 52 7.74 10.55 7.06
N THR A 53 6.58 10.90 7.63
CA THR A 53 6.42 12.09 8.47
C THR A 53 7.22 12.00 9.78
N ARG A 54 7.69 10.79 10.14
CA ARG A 54 8.57 10.53 11.28
C ARG A 54 10.05 10.52 10.91
N GLY A 55 10.39 10.79 9.64
CA GLY A 55 11.74 10.76 9.11
C GLY A 55 12.09 9.42 8.45
N GLY A 56 13.01 9.45 7.49
CA GLY A 56 13.37 8.31 6.65
C GLY A 56 12.34 8.01 5.55
N ASP A 57 12.57 6.91 4.84
CA ASP A 57 11.71 6.44 3.75
C ASP A 57 11.12 5.07 4.10
N LEU A 58 9.92 4.80 3.59
CA LEU A 58 9.21 3.54 3.68
C LEU A 58 9.18 2.89 2.30
N LEU A 59 9.43 1.58 2.26
CA LEU A 59 9.07 0.72 1.14
C LEU A 59 7.67 0.15 1.43
N ILE A 60 6.69 0.50 0.61
CA ILE A 60 5.34 -0.05 0.68
C ILE A 60 5.22 -1.14 -0.38
N LEU A 61 4.81 -2.33 0.01
CA LEU A 61 4.56 -3.46 -0.90
C LEU A 61 3.07 -3.79 -0.89
N HIS A 62 2.50 -4.03 -2.06
CA HIS A 62 1.16 -4.58 -2.23
C HIS A 62 1.23 -5.85 -3.06
N LEU A 63 0.59 -6.91 -2.57
CA LEU A 63 0.50 -8.19 -3.25
C LEU A 63 -0.97 -8.59 -3.39
N GLU A 64 -1.31 -9.16 -4.54
CA GLU A 64 -2.57 -9.85 -4.77
C GLU A 64 -2.32 -11.32 -5.11
N ALA A 65 -3.09 -12.21 -4.52
CA ALA A 65 -3.04 -13.65 -4.77
C ALA A 65 -4.38 -14.29 -4.42
N GLU A 66 -4.60 -15.54 -4.82
CA GLU A 66 -5.80 -16.28 -4.38
C GLU A 66 -5.76 -16.55 -2.86
N ASP A 67 -4.57 -16.82 -2.32
CA ASP A 67 -4.27 -17.02 -0.90
C ASP A 67 -2.94 -16.32 -0.60
N ILE A 68 -2.99 -15.20 0.12
CA ILE A 68 -1.80 -14.38 0.41
C ILE A 68 -0.84 -15.12 1.37
N GLY A 69 -1.38 -15.84 2.34
CA GLY A 69 -0.57 -16.57 3.32
C GLY A 69 0.25 -17.67 2.66
N LEU A 70 -0.38 -18.43 1.75
CA LEU A 70 0.29 -19.47 0.97
C LEU A 70 1.32 -18.87 -0.01
N ALA A 71 0.97 -17.77 -0.69
CA ALA A 71 1.88 -17.11 -1.63
C ALA A 71 3.15 -16.60 -0.94
N MET A 72 3.01 -15.93 0.21
CA MET A 72 4.15 -15.46 0.99
C MET A 72 4.96 -16.61 1.60
N GLY A 73 4.30 -17.67 2.09
CA GLY A 73 4.98 -18.86 2.58
C GLY A 73 5.82 -19.56 1.49
N ARG A 74 5.28 -19.66 0.26
CA ARG A 74 6.01 -20.19 -0.89
C ARG A 74 7.20 -19.32 -1.26
N TRP A 75 7.01 -18.00 -1.35
CA TRP A 75 8.09 -17.08 -1.67
C TRP A 75 9.20 -17.12 -0.60
N ALA A 76 8.86 -17.11 0.69
CA ALA A 76 9.82 -17.22 1.78
C ALA A 76 10.66 -18.52 1.71
N ALA A 77 10.05 -19.64 1.32
CA ALA A 77 10.72 -20.92 1.13
C ALA A 77 11.46 -21.06 -0.23
N ALA A 78 11.21 -20.18 -1.19
CA ALA A 78 11.77 -20.30 -2.54
C ALA A 78 13.28 -20.05 -2.58
N ASP A 79 13.99 -20.86 -3.36
CA ASP A 79 15.45 -20.90 -3.46
C ASP A 79 15.95 -20.68 -4.89
N SER A 80 15.09 -20.19 -5.79
CA SER A 80 15.54 -19.87 -7.14
C SER A 80 16.61 -18.77 -7.11
N PRO A 81 17.46 -18.67 -8.15
CA PRO A 81 18.49 -17.63 -8.20
C PRO A 81 17.93 -16.22 -8.01
N TYR A 82 16.75 -15.94 -8.56
CA TYR A 82 16.06 -14.66 -8.41
C TYR A 82 15.50 -14.44 -7.01
N ASP A 83 14.81 -15.44 -6.44
CA ASP A 83 14.22 -15.31 -5.09
C ASP A 83 15.31 -15.11 -4.04
N THR A 84 16.43 -15.83 -4.18
CA THR A 84 17.62 -15.67 -3.33
C THR A 84 18.20 -14.28 -3.48
N TRP A 85 18.44 -13.82 -4.71
CA TRP A 85 18.94 -12.48 -4.98
C TRP A 85 18.02 -11.40 -4.40
N LEU A 86 16.70 -11.49 -4.62
CA LEU A 86 15.75 -10.49 -4.15
C LEU A 86 15.71 -10.44 -2.61
N LYS A 87 15.72 -11.59 -1.92
CA LYS A 87 15.80 -11.62 -0.45
C LYS A 87 17.08 -11.01 0.08
N GLU A 88 18.23 -11.27 -0.55
CA GLU A 88 19.51 -10.63 -0.19
C GLU A 88 19.46 -9.10 -0.39
N GLN A 89 18.86 -8.64 -1.50
CA GLN A 89 18.68 -7.22 -1.78
C GLN A 89 17.73 -6.55 -0.78
N LEU A 90 16.60 -7.18 -0.47
CA LEU A 90 15.63 -6.69 0.51
C LEU A 90 16.23 -6.66 1.92
N PHE A 91 16.98 -7.69 2.32
CA PHE A 91 17.74 -7.69 3.58
C PHE A 91 18.75 -6.54 3.60
N TYR A 92 19.47 -6.31 2.50
CA TYR A 92 20.40 -5.19 2.42
C TYR A 92 19.69 -3.85 2.63
N VAL A 93 18.54 -3.58 2.01
CA VAL A 93 17.90 -2.25 2.11
C VAL A 93 16.97 -2.08 3.31
N THR A 94 16.44 -3.15 3.91
CA THR A 94 15.47 -3.09 5.03
C THR A 94 16.02 -3.61 6.35
N GLY A 95 17.04 -4.48 6.32
CA GLY A 95 17.50 -5.24 7.48
C GLY A 95 16.61 -6.42 7.85
N ILE A 96 15.51 -6.67 7.13
CA ILE A 96 14.59 -7.79 7.38
C ILE A 96 15.06 -9.01 6.60
N ASP A 97 15.30 -10.12 7.31
CA ASP A 97 15.63 -11.40 6.69
C ASP A 97 14.35 -12.18 6.42
N PHE A 98 13.87 -12.11 5.18
CA PHE A 98 12.67 -12.82 4.74
C PHE A 98 12.81 -14.35 4.68
N THR A 99 13.97 -14.90 5.04
CA THR A 99 14.15 -16.35 5.24
C THR A 99 13.85 -16.80 6.68
N LYS A 100 13.70 -15.85 7.62
CA LYS A 100 13.44 -16.10 9.04
C LYS A 100 12.05 -15.60 9.41
N ALA A 101 11.16 -16.51 9.75
CA ALA A 101 9.77 -16.18 10.06
C ALA A 101 9.64 -15.19 11.23
N GLU A 102 10.55 -15.23 12.19
CA GLU A 102 10.61 -14.32 13.34
C GLU A 102 10.98 -12.88 12.99
N ASP A 103 11.67 -12.65 11.87
CA ASP A 103 12.06 -11.32 11.40
C ASP A 103 10.96 -10.68 10.53
N ILE A 104 10.02 -11.48 10.02
CA ILE A 104 8.93 -11.02 9.16
C ILE A 104 7.77 -10.49 10.02
N PRO A 105 7.38 -9.21 9.87
CA PRO A 105 6.20 -8.69 10.54
C PRO A 105 4.94 -9.50 10.20
N PRO A 106 3.99 -9.67 11.14
CA PRO A 106 2.73 -10.31 10.82
C PRO A 106 2.01 -9.53 9.70
N LEU A 107 1.24 -10.27 8.90
CA LEU A 107 0.43 -9.65 7.85
C LEU A 107 -0.54 -8.62 8.43
N PRO A 108 -0.68 -7.43 7.81
CA PRO A 108 -1.62 -6.42 8.26
C PRO A 108 -3.09 -6.90 8.23
N ASP A 109 -3.87 -6.44 9.20
CA ASP A 109 -5.31 -6.69 9.27
C ASP A 109 -6.01 -5.91 8.16
N VAL A 110 -6.86 -6.54 7.35
CA VAL A 110 -7.74 -5.82 6.41
C VAL A 110 -8.89 -5.20 7.20
N LEU A 111 -8.92 -3.86 7.28
CA LEU A 111 -9.96 -3.13 7.99
C LEU A 111 -11.24 -3.00 7.16
N CYS A 112 -11.07 -2.61 5.89
CA CYS A 112 -12.14 -2.43 4.93
C CYS A 112 -11.58 -2.61 3.51
N SER A 113 -12.37 -3.24 2.63
CA SER A 113 -12.10 -3.31 1.20
C SER A 113 -13.40 -3.08 0.46
N LEU A 114 -13.45 -2.06 -0.39
CA LEU A 114 -14.61 -1.81 -1.25
C LEU A 114 -14.14 -1.67 -2.70
N GLN A 115 -14.84 -2.37 -3.58
CA GLN A 115 -14.70 -2.26 -5.01
C GLN A 115 -16.03 -1.76 -5.59
N VAL A 116 -15.94 -0.84 -6.54
CA VAL A 116 -17.06 -0.30 -7.32
C VAL A 116 -16.84 -0.61 -8.80
N ASP A 117 -17.73 -0.14 -9.65
CA ASP A 117 -17.62 -0.37 -11.10
C ASP A 117 -16.25 0.06 -11.64
N ALA A 118 -15.76 -0.71 -12.61
CA ALA A 118 -14.44 -0.49 -13.18
C ALA A 118 -14.33 0.90 -13.81
N VAL A 119 -13.24 1.61 -13.50
CA VAL A 119 -12.82 2.80 -14.23
C VAL A 119 -12.02 2.38 -15.47
N ALA A 120 -12.04 3.21 -16.52
CA ALA A 120 -11.44 2.85 -17.81
C ALA A 120 -9.92 2.57 -17.73
N HIS A 121 -9.22 3.36 -16.91
CA HIS A 121 -7.81 3.21 -16.62
C HIS A 121 -7.62 3.44 -15.12
N ALA A 122 -7.10 2.45 -14.39
CA ALA A 122 -6.89 2.57 -12.96
C ALA A 122 -5.40 2.59 -12.64
N ILE A 123 -4.96 3.62 -11.93
CA ILE A 123 -3.59 3.81 -11.47
C ILE A 123 -3.51 3.33 -10.02
N PRO A 124 -2.58 2.41 -9.69
CA PRO A 124 -2.41 1.93 -8.34
C PRO A 124 -1.70 3.00 -7.51
N VAL A 125 -2.27 3.32 -6.36
CA VAL A 125 -1.69 4.23 -5.38
C VAL A 125 -1.68 3.58 -4.02
N ALA A 126 -0.64 3.86 -3.25
CA ALA A 126 -0.57 3.46 -1.85
C ALA A 126 -0.13 4.62 -0.98
N SER A 127 -0.52 4.58 0.29
CA SER A 127 0.04 5.45 1.32
C SER A 127 0.11 4.71 2.65
N ALA A 128 1.11 5.04 3.46
CA ALA A 128 1.30 4.54 4.81
C ALA A 128 1.36 5.72 5.78
N SER A 129 0.44 5.76 6.73
CA SER A 129 0.35 6.83 7.71
C SER A 129 0.45 6.27 9.13
N PRO A 130 1.22 6.90 10.02
CA PRO A 130 1.25 6.48 11.40
C PRO A 130 -0.13 6.60 12.03
N VAL A 131 -0.50 5.62 12.86
CA VAL A 131 -1.65 5.71 13.75
C VAL A 131 -1.21 6.38 15.05
N VAL A 132 -2.04 7.26 15.58
CA VAL A 132 -1.84 7.87 16.90
C VAL A 132 -1.80 6.77 17.96
N GLU A 133 -0.83 6.86 18.87
CA GLU A 133 -0.63 5.84 19.90
C GLU A 133 -1.92 5.54 20.68
N GLY A 134 -2.23 4.25 20.85
CA GLY A 134 -3.42 3.77 21.55
C GLY A 134 -4.75 3.93 20.78
N LYS A 135 -4.74 4.38 19.53
CA LYS A 135 -5.95 4.52 18.70
C LYS A 135 -6.30 3.29 17.86
N ALA A 136 -5.46 2.25 17.82
CA ALA A 136 -5.64 1.09 16.93
C ALA A 136 -7.02 0.41 17.07
N ASP A 137 -7.47 0.17 18.29
CA ASP A 137 -8.78 -0.48 18.52
C ASP A 137 -9.96 0.43 18.19
N GLN A 138 -9.81 1.74 18.39
CA GLN A 138 -10.81 2.73 18.00
C GLN A 138 -10.90 2.86 16.48
N LEU A 139 -9.75 2.76 15.80
CA LEU A 139 -9.67 2.74 14.35
C LEU A 139 -10.36 1.49 13.78
N ARG A 140 -10.10 0.30 14.35
CA ARG A 140 -10.81 -0.94 13.98
C ARG A 140 -12.33 -0.78 14.11
N ALA A 141 -12.79 -0.30 15.27
CA ALA A 141 -14.22 -0.08 15.51
C ALA A 141 -14.85 0.95 14.55
N TRP A 142 -14.11 1.99 14.17
CA TRP A 142 -14.58 2.96 13.18
C TRP A 142 -14.72 2.35 11.78
N PHE A 143 -13.80 1.47 11.36
CA PHE A 143 -13.93 0.77 10.09
C PHE A 143 -15.12 -0.21 10.06
N GLU A 144 -15.56 -0.75 11.21
CA GLU A 144 -16.83 -1.48 11.32
C GLU A 144 -18.05 -0.57 11.02
N GLU A 145 -18.04 0.68 11.49
CA GLU A 145 -19.06 1.68 11.13
C GLU A 145 -19.02 2.00 9.62
N LEU A 146 -17.81 2.12 9.07
CA LEU A 146 -17.60 2.46 7.67
C LEU A 146 -18.13 1.37 6.71
N LYS A 147 -17.82 0.09 6.98
CA LYS A 147 -18.23 -1.04 6.13
C LYS A 147 -19.63 -1.56 6.40
N GLY A 148 -20.24 -1.18 7.52
CA GLY A 148 -21.62 -1.51 7.86
C GLY A 148 -22.58 -0.37 7.50
N PRO A 149 -23.04 0.44 8.47
CA PRO A 149 -24.10 1.44 8.27
C PRO A 149 -23.77 2.54 7.26
N ARG A 150 -22.49 2.75 6.92
CA ARG A 150 -22.06 3.82 5.99
C ARG A 150 -21.53 3.31 4.65
N VAL A 151 -21.70 2.04 4.32
CA VAL A 151 -21.13 1.44 3.10
C VAL A 151 -21.63 2.13 1.82
N ASP A 152 -22.88 2.60 1.80
CA ASP A 152 -23.44 3.32 0.64
C ASP A 152 -22.84 4.73 0.50
N GLU A 153 -22.57 5.41 1.62
CA GLU A 153 -21.85 6.69 1.59
C GLU A 153 -20.39 6.49 1.13
N LEU A 154 -19.75 5.40 1.57
CA LEU A 154 -18.41 5.02 1.12
C LEU A 154 -18.38 4.72 -0.39
N ARG A 155 -19.37 3.96 -0.89
CA ARG A 155 -19.52 3.68 -2.33
C ARG A 155 -19.65 4.97 -3.13
N ASN A 156 -20.53 5.87 -2.69
CA ASN A 156 -20.69 7.16 -3.36
C ASN A 156 -19.41 8.01 -3.32
N TYR A 157 -18.64 7.94 -2.24
CA TYR A 157 -17.34 8.60 -2.14
C TYR A 157 -16.34 8.04 -3.18
N LEU A 158 -16.20 6.72 -3.30
CA LEU A 158 -15.35 6.08 -4.32
C LEU A 158 -15.77 6.51 -5.74
N GLU A 159 -17.08 6.43 -6.04
CA GLU A 159 -17.64 6.81 -7.35
C GLU A 159 -17.37 8.29 -7.69
N ARG A 160 -17.60 9.22 -6.76
CA ARG A 160 -17.33 10.66 -6.97
C ARG A 160 -15.84 10.95 -7.09
N GLY A 161 -15.01 10.17 -6.39
CA GLY A 161 -13.56 10.31 -6.42
C GLY A 161 -12.89 9.67 -7.65
N GLY A 162 -13.61 8.86 -8.43
CA GLY A 162 -13.03 8.10 -9.54
C GLY A 162 -12.13 6.95 -9.06
N LEU A 163 -12.47 6.33 -7.94
CA LEU A 163 -11.78 5.14 -7.41
C LEU A 163 -12.56 3.90 -7.86
N ALA A 164 -11.88 2.93 -8.46
CA ALA A 164 -12.46 1.60 -8.71
C ALA A 164 -12.38 0.70 -7.48
N ARG A 165 -11.37 0.90 -6.63
CA ARG A 165 -11.16 0.11 -5.43
C ARG A 165 -10.41 0.92 -4.39
N GLU A 166 -10.75 0.71 -3.13
CA GLU A 166 -9.96 1.16 -1.99
C GLU A 166 -9.93 0.09 -0.91
N THR A 167 -8.76 -0.15 -0.35
CA THR A 167 -8.52 -1.13 0.71
C THR A 167 -7.64 -0.51 1.79
N TRP A 168 -8.07 -0.65 3.04
CA TRP A 168 -7.36 -0.15 4.21
C TRP A 168 -6.86 -1.31 5.06
N TYR A 169 -5.61 -1.21 5.48
CA TYR A 169 -4.92 -2.20 6.30
C TYR A 169 -4.39 -1.57 7.58
N LEU A 170 -4.39 -2.34 8.66
CA LEU A 170 -3.71 -1.99 9.91
C LEU A 170 -2.51 -2.89 10.10
N GLN A 171 -1.32 -2.32 9.91
CA GLN A 171 -0.08 -2.98 10.28
C GLN A 171 0.21 -2.68 11.75
N THR A 172 0.07 -3.69 12.61
CA THR A 172 0.33 -3.54 14.06
C THR A 172 1.82 -3.69 14.33
N SER A 173 2.39 -2.80 15.14
CA SER A 173 3.80 -2.90 15.59
C SER A 173 3.93 -2.30 16.99
N PRO A 174 4.83 -2.80 17.86
CA PRO A 174 4.94 -2.32 19.24
C PRO A 174 5.16 -0.79 19.33
N GLY A 175 4.08 -0.05 19.61
CA GLY A 175 4.08 1.42 19.68
C GLY A 175 4.12 2.15 18.34
N ASP A 176 3.99 1.45 17.21
CA ASP A 176 4.15 2.02 15.87
C ASP A 176 3.14 1.45 14.85
N ASP A 177 1.86 1.45 15.23
CA ASP A 177 0.81 1.02 14.32
C ASP A 177 0.72 1.95 13.09
N THR A 178 0.52 1.36 11.92
CA THR A 178 0.46 2.06 10.64
C THR A 178 -0.83 1.73 9.91
N LEU A 179 -1.56 2.76 9.49
CA LEU A 179 -2.70 2.66 8.59
C LEU A 179 -2.18 2.75 7.16
N ILE A 180 -2.44 1.72 6.37
CA ILE A 180 -2.01 1.64 4.98
C ILE A 180 -3.25 1.65 4.09
N THR A 181 -3.27 2.54 3.10
CA THR A 181 -4.33 2.61 2.10
C THR A 181 -3.76 2.20 0.76
N PHE A 182 -4.42 1.27 0.07
CA PHE A 182 -4.22 0.97 -1.34
C PHE A 182 -5.47 1.34 -2.11
N ALA A 183 -5.33 1.99 -3.26
CA ALA A 183 -6.44 2.31 -4.13
C ALA A 183 -6.09 2.15 -5.61
N LEU A 184 -7.11 1.84 -6.41
CA LEU A 184 -7.07 1.88 -7.87
C LEU A 184 -7.88 3.10 -8.31
N VAL A 185 -7.21 4.10 -8.90
CA VAL A 185 -7.78 5.45 -9.11
C VAL A 185 -7.60 5.91 -10.55
N GLU A 186 -8.62 6.50 -11.15
CA GLU A 186 -8.55 6.98 -12.54
C GLU A 186 -7.57 8.14 -12.72
N ASP A 187 -7.64 9.13 -11.84
CA ASP A 187 -6.76 10.30 -11.82
C ASP A 187 -6.40 10.61 -10.36
N PRO A 188 -5.26 10.09 -9.86
CA PRO A 188 -4.84 10.29 -8.48
C PRO A 188 -4.77 11.76 -8.06
N ASP A 189 -4.28 12.63 -8.95
CA ASP A 189 -4.07 14.04 -8.65
C ASP A 189 -5.42 14.77 -8.54
N LYS A 190 -6.36 14.49 -9.46
CA LYS A 190 -7.72 15.04 -9.41
C LYS A 190 -8.49 14.49 -8.21
N SER A 191 -8.36 13.19 -7.92
CA SER A 191 -9.06 12.54 -6.82
C SER A 191 -8.61 13.12 -5.47
N PHE A 192 -7.30 13.23 -5.26
CA PHE A 192 -6.72 13.81 -4.06
C PHE A 192 -7.08 15.30 -3.87
N ARG A 193 -6.97 16.11 -4.94
CA ARG A 193 -7.45 17.51 -4.91
C ARG A 193 -8.96 17.61 -4.65
N GLY A 194 -9.73 16.66 -5.18
CA GLY A 194 -11.17 16.56 -4.95
C GLY A 194 -11.48 16.31 -3.48
N PHE A 195 -10.84 15.33 -2.87
CA PHE A 195 -11.02 14.96 -1.46
C PHE A 195 -10.66 16.10 -0.50
N THR A 196 -9.48 16.69 -0.67
CA THR A 196 -8.99 17.79 0.19
C THR A 196 -9.90 19.03 0.12
N ARG A 197 -10.49 19.30 -1.04
CA ARG A 197 -11.42 20.43 -1.25
C ARG A 197 -12.89 20.10 -1.01
N SER A 198 -13.23 18.83 -0.84
CA SER A 198 -14.63 18.41 -0.71
C SER A 198 -15.27 18.96 0.56
N GLU A 199 -16.48 19.49 0.40
CA GLU A 199 -17.39 19.92 1.47
C GLU A 199 -18.57 18.96 1.61
N HIS A 200 -18.54 17.81 0.91
CA HIS A 200 -19.55 16.78 1.09
C HIS A 200 -19.53 16.30 2.54
N ARG A 201 -20.71 16.08 3.12
CA ARG A 201 -20.86 15.80 4.55
C ARG A 201 -20.06 14.56 4.98
N PHE A 202 -20.09 13.51 4.15
CA PHE A 202 -19.34 12.28 4.42
C PHE A 202 -17.83 12.51 4.36
N ASP A 203 -17.34 13.25 3.36
CA ASP A 203 -15.90 13.48 3.16
C ASP A 203 -15.34 14.35 4.30
N THR A 204 -16.11 15.33 4.77
CA THR A 204 -15.76 16.15 5.95
C THR A 204 -15.65 15.28 7.20
N TRP A 205 -16.66 14.43 7.44
CA TRP A 205 -16.65 13.47 8.55
C TRP A 205 -15.47 12.49 8.47
N MET A 206 -15.15 11.97 7.28
CA MET A 206 -14.03 11.08 7.06
C MET A 206 -12.69 11.78 7.33
N LYS A 207 -12.51 13.02 6.85
CA LYS A 207 -11.30 13.82 7.13
C LYS A 207 -11.12 14.11 8.61
N GLU A 208 -12.19 14.40 9.34
CA GLU A 208 -12.16 14.56 10.81
C GLU A 208 -11.68 13.27 11.50
N LYS A 209 -12.16 12.11 11.04
CA LYS A 209 -11.73 10.80 11.56
C LYS A 209 -10.30 10.46 11.21
N LEU A 210 -9.86 10.74 9.99
CA LEU A 210 -8.46 10.56 9.61
C LEU A 210 -7.54 11.47 10.44
N LEU A 211 -7.90 12.74 10.66
CA LEU A 211 -7.17 13.62 11.56
C LEU A 211 -7.10 13.06 13.00
N GLU A 212 -8.22 12.55 13.52
CA GLU A 212 -8.28 11.94 14.86
C GLU A 212 -7.32 10.74 14.99
N PHE A 213 -7.23 9.91 13.95
CA PHE A 213 -6.50 8.64 14.02
C PHE A 213 -5.07 8.69 13.52
N THR A 214 -4.73 9.58 12.59
CA THR A 214 -3.37 9.68 12.00
C THR A 214 -2.67 11.00 12.32
N GLY A 215 -3.40 11.99 12.82
CA GLY A 215 -2.91 13.35 13.01
C GLY A 215 -2.77 14.14 11.70
N ILE A 216 -3.15 13.58 10.55
CA ILE A 216 -3.04 14.23 9.25
C ILE A 216 -4.30 15.06 9.00
N ASP A 217 -4.14 16.38 8.90
CA ASP A 217 -5.23 17.27 8.53
C ASP A 217 -5.32 17.44 7.00
N TYR A 218 -6.20 16.65 6.38
CA TYR A 218 -6.49 16.76 4.94
C TYR A 218 -7.23 18.04 4.54
N ASN A 219 -7.57 18.94 5.48
CA ASN A 219 -8.11 20.26 5.20
C ASN A 219 -7.03 21.36 5.18
N ALA A 220 -5.79 21.09 5.58
CA ALA A 220 -4.75 22.10 5.78
C ALA A 220 -3.46 21.86 4.96
N PRO A 221 -2.80 22.91 4.42
CA PRO A 221 -3.34 24.22 4.10
C PRO A 221 -4.05 24.22 2.74
N LYS A 222 -5.22 24.89 2.66
CA LYS A 222 -5.92 25.15 1.37
C LYS A 222 -5.13 26.10 0.43
N THR A 223 -4.15 26.81 0.97
CA THR A 223 -3.29 27.78 0.26
C THR A 223 -1.82 27.53 0.61
N GLY A 224 -1.06 27.01 -0.33
CA GLY A 224 0.35 26.63 -0.20
C GLY A 224 0.71 25.63 -1.31
N PRO A 225 1.99 25.24 -1.49
CA PRO A 225 2.26 23.99 -2.19
C PRO A 225 1.45 22.89 -1.50
N GLU A 226 0.89 21.93 -2.27
CA GLU A 226 0.17 20.79 -1.69
C GLU A 226 1.02 20.24 -0.53
N PRO A 227 0.45 20.01 0.66
CA PRO A 227 1.21 19.37 1.72
C PRO A 227 1.85 18.14 1.09
N GLU A 228 3.16 17.92 1.32
CA GLU A 228 3.82 16.67 0.95
C GLU A 228 3.21 15.56 1.83
N ILE A 229 1.92 15.27 1.65
CA ILE A 229 1.30 14.01 1.97
C ILE A 229 1.97 13.09 0.97
N HIS A 230 3.14 12.60 1.38
CA HIS A 230 4.18 12.09 0.51
C HIS A 230 3.57 11.09 -0.47
N ARG A 231 3.33 11.54 -1.70
CA ARG A 231 2.84 10.67 -2.77
C ARG A 231 3.87 9.56 -2.89
N ALA A 232 3.45 8.34 -2.60
CA ALA A 232 4.33 7.21 -2.72
C ALA A 232 4.74 7.09 -4.20
N GLU A 233 6.04 7.08 -4.45
CA GLU A 233 6.63 6.92 -5.77
C GLU A 233 6.50 5.47 -6.19
N LEU A 234 5.70 5.17 -7.21
CA LEU A 234 5.57 3.81 -7.74
C LEU A 234 6.89 3.40 -8.41
N ILE A 235 7.50 2.32 -7.92
CA ILE A 235 8.79 1.81 -8.39
C ILE A 235 8.72 0.37 -8.92
N LEU A 236 7.62 -0.35 -8.63
CA LEU A 236 7.29 -1.65 -9.23
C LEU A 236 5.79 -1.67 -9.56
N ASP A 237 5.47 -2.09 -10.78
CA ASP A 237 4.12 -2.41 -11.24
C ASP A 237 4.22 -3.68 -12.07
N TRP A 238 4.00 -4.81 -11.42
CA TRP A 238 3.97 -6.12 -12.07
C TRP A 238 2.57 -6.71 -11.96
N HIS A 239 2.10 -7.28 -13.06
CA HIS A 239 0.84 -8.02 -13.09
C HIS A 239 0.92 -9.20 -14.06
N HIS A 240 0.18 -10.27 -13.77
CA HIS A 240 0.25 -11.53 -14.53
C HIS A 240 0.01 -11.33 -16.04
N ASP A 241 -0.86 -10.39 -16.42
CA ASP A 241 -1.19 -10.12 -17.83
C ASP A 241 -0.05 -9.42 -18.63
N PHE A 242 1.06 -8.99 -17.99
CA PHE A 242 2.19 -8.35 -18.68
C PHE A 242 3.01 -9.32 -19.56
N GLN A 243 2.65 -10.60 -19.60
CA GLN A 243 3.36 -11.64 -20.36
C GLN A 243 3.20 -11.57 -21.89
N ALA A 244 2.38 -10.66 -22.42
CA ALA A 244 2.06 -10.64 -23.85
C ALA A 244 3.00 -9.81 -24.75
N VAL A 245 4.07 -9.19 -24.23
CA VAL A 245 4.98 -8.38 -25.07
C VAL A 245 6.44 -8.80 -24.85
N VAL A 246 6.89 -9.70 -25.72
CA VAL A 246 8.29 -9.97 -26.06
C VAL A 246 8.49 -9.61 -27.53
#